data_AF-A0A814SV80-F1
#
_entry.id   AF-A0A814SV80-F1
#
_cell.length_a   1.000
_cell.length_b   1.000
_cell.length_c   1.000
_cell.angle_alpha   90.00
_cell.angle_beta   90.00
_cell.angle_gamma   90.00
#
_symmetry.space_group_name_H-M   'P 1'
#
loop_
_entity.id
_entity.type
_entity.pdbx_description
1 polymer ?
#
loop_
_entity_poly.entity_id
_entity_poly.type
_entity_poly.pdbx_seq_one_letter_code
_entity_poly.pdbx_strand_id
1 'polypeptide(L)'
;MESQAIKAADQPRPQWYWKSNPDPWSTNGNEEWTQYSDIESAIIEEAFNQKNKTKLVELDNYSINLNDSIQISKSDPNKQQPIKRVLTSRNESQGLREERFFLTPELSKTFTHDYGKEAYIFLSQWKKDKELSDAEIAEQAANGIITEGKKLGRHYESQGLAGQIIAIDEYSAGDSHSSPAVSSLSEFLVISSSSDEYCCDDSEISSCGMKNDKNEQHFSPHKDAQYAPNGDQRSFLSLLIYLTDDFENGETCLYFPKVALSNTDIKGLTIKEEINAYGGLETGYESITIKPKTGAAIAFTHNLLHEALPRERRLNDKPLGFAVMSEEHDYLACLNYFCEAQQWELNYVDDDENDDGAND
;
A
#
# COMPACT_ATOMS: atom_id res chain seq x y z
N MET A 1 27.87 -14.12 -14.20
CA MET A 1 27.40 -13.39 -12.99
C MET A 1 25.91 -13.57 -12.70
N GLU A 2 25.15 -14.30 -13.54
CA GLU A 2 23.71 -14.60 -13.35
C GLU A 2 23.36 -15.46 -12.11
N SER A 3 24.33 -16.09 -11.45
CA SER A 3 24.07 -16.99 -10.32
C SER A 3 23.75 -16.28 -8.99
N GLN A 4 24.06 -14.99 -8.83
CA GLN A 4 23.91 -14.29 -7.54
C GLN A 4 22.55 -13.62 -7.36
N ALA A 5 21.93 -13.06 -8.41
CA ALA A 5 20.60 -12.45 -8.32
C ALA A 5 19.49 -13.49 -8.06
N ILE A 6 19.63 -14.71 -8.61
CA ILE A 6 18.69 -15.82 -8.44
C ILE A 6 18.65 -16.32 -6.99
N LYS A 7 19.74 -16.16 -6.21
CA LYS A 7 19.77 -16.57 -4.80
C LYS A 7 19.10 -15.58 -3.84
N ALA A 8 18.87 -14.34 -4.26
CA ALA A 8 18.27 -13.32 -3.40
C ALA A 8 16.74 -13.42 -3.32
N ALA A 9 16.08 -13.90 -4.38
CA ALA A 9 14.62 -13.97 -4.47
C ALA A 9 13.97 -15.05 -3.59
N ASP A 10 14.76 -16.02 -3.12
CA ASP A 10 14.32 -17.19 -2.34
C ASP A 10 14.85 -17.18 -0.90
N GLN A 11 15.41 -16.05 -0.44
CA GLN A 11 15.80 -15.94 0.96
C GLN A 11 14.54 -15.83 1.83
N PRO A 12 14.44 -16.60 2.91
CA PRO A 12 13.31 -16.52 3.83
C PRO A 12 13.25 -15.11 4.43
N ARG A 13 12.04 -14.56 4.53
CA ARG A 13 11.84 -13.26 5.14
C ARG A 13 11.63 -13.42 6.64
N PRO A 14 12.34 -12.64 7.47
CA PRO A 14 12.05 -12.62 8.89
C PRO A 14 10.73 -11.91 9.15
N GLN A 15 9.89 -12.56 9.95
CA GLN A 15 8.68 -11.99 10.52
C GLN A 15 8.79 -12.04 12.04
N TRP A 16 8.25 -11.02 12.69
CA TRP A 16 8.28 -10.90 14.13
C TRP A 16 6.86 -11.02 14.67
N TYR A 17 6.74 -11.69 15.81
CA TYR A 17 5.47 -11.91 16.50
C TYR A 17 5.62 -11.64 17.99
N TRP A 18 4.53 -11.25 18.64
CA TRP A 18 4.39 -11.18 20.09
C TRP A 18 3.28 -12.13 20.55
N LYS A 19 3.42 -12.68 21.75
CA LYS A 19 2.43 -13.61 22.31
C LYS A 19 1.25 -12.82 22.88
N SER A 20 0.09 -12.95 22.26
CA SER A 20 -1.08 -12.11 22.49
C SER A 20 -2.09 -12.63 23.51
N ASN A 21 -1.82 -13.81 24.07
CA ASN A 21 -2.63 -14.38 25.15
C ASN A 21 -2.79 -13.40 26.34
N PRO A 22 -3.95 -13.41 27.05
CA PRO A 22 -4.14 -12.60 28.26
C PRO A 22 -3.13 -12.89 29.37
N ASP A 23 -2.75 -14.17 29.53
CA ASP A 23 -1.58 -14.58 30.31
C ASP A 23 -0.50 -15.12 29.35
N PRO A 24 0.44 -14.27 28.92
CA PRO A 24 1.45 -14.66 27.94
C PRO A 24 2.46 -15.69 28.49
N TRP A 25 2.51 -15.89 29.80
CA TRP A 25 3.43 -16.82 30.47
C TRP A 25 2.82 -18.18 30.78
N SER A 26 1.50 -18.33 30.60
CA SER A 26 0.84 -19.62 30.77
C SER A 26 1.39 -20.65 29.77
N THR A 27 1.71 -21.83 30.28
CA THR A 27 2.01 -23.04 29.50
C THR A 27 0.78 -23.87 29.19
N ASN A 28 -0.36 -23.53 29.81
CA ASN A 28 -1.60 -24.29 29.77
C ASN A 28 -2.61 -23.54 28.89
N GLY A 29 -2.40 -23.56 27.58
CA GLY A 29 -3.27 -22.91 26.61
C GLY A 29 -2.73 -23.00 25.18
N ASN A 30 -3.58 -22.74 24.21
CA ASN A 30 -3.12 -22.55 22.84
C ASN A 30 -2.35 -21.23 22.78
N GLU A 31 -1.14 -21.27 22.24
CA GLU A 31 -0.36 -20.06 22.07
C GLU A 31 -0.96 -19.21 20.94
N GLU A 32 -1.32 -17.99 21.26
CA GLU A 32 -1.78 -16.99 20.29
C GLU A 32 -0.63 -16.04 20.04
N TRP A 33 -0.28 -15.88 18.76
CA TRP A 33 0.83 -15.06 18.31
C TRP A 33 0.31 -14.04 17.31
N THR A 34 0.44 -12.77 17.64
CA THR A 34 0.07 -11.67 16.75
C THR A 34 1.31 -11.13 16.07
N GLN A 35 1.22 -10.92 14.75
CA GLN A 35 2.34 -10.39 13.97
C GLN A 35 2.50 -8.89 14.24
N TYR A 36 3.74 -8.41 14.28
CA TYR A 36 4.01 -6.97 14.22
C TYR A 36 3.70 -6.41 12.82
N SER A 37 3.48 -5.10 12.73
CA SER A 37 3.33 -4.45 11.42
C SER A 37 4.60 -4.64 10.57
N ASP A 38 4.48 -4.45 9.26
CA ASP A 38 5.63 -4.60 8.35
C ASP A 38 6.76 -3.61 8.70
N ILE A 39 6.39 -2.40 9.11
CA ILE A 39 7.33 -1.34 9.49
C ILE A 39 7.96 -1.66 10.85
N GLU A 40 7.16 -2.06 11.84
CA GLU A 40 7.67 -2.47 13.15
C GLU A 40 8.61 -3.67 13.01
N SER A 41 8.24 -4.66 12.20
CA SER A 41 9.09 -5.82 11.89
C SER A 41 10.42 -5.40 11.26
N ALA A 42 10.41 -4.43 10.35
CA ALA A 42 11.63 -3.89 9.76
C ALA A 42 12.53 -3.19 10.79
N ILE A 43 11.94 -2.36 11.67
CA ILE A 43 12.67 -1.69 12.76
C ILE A 43 13.32 -2.72 13.70
N ILE A 44 12.56 -3.76 14.08
CA ILE A 44 13.03 -4.82 14.97
C ILE A 44 14.17 -5.61 14.30
N GLU A 45 14.00 -5.99 13.04
CA GLU A 45 15.00 -6.76 12.28
C GLU A 45 16.28 -5.96 12.07
N GLU A 46 16.18 -4.66 11.80
CA GLU A 46 17.36 -3.79 11.67
C GLU A 46 18.15 -3.78 12.99
N ALA A 47 17.46 -3.56 14.12
CA ALA A 47 18.09 -3.58 15.43
C ALA A 47 18.70 -4.96 15.78
N PHE A 48 18.02 -6.06 15.40
CA PHE A 48 18.52 -7.41 15.60
C PHE A 48 19.84 -7.67 14.87
N ASN A 49 20.01 -7.12 13.67
CA ASN A 49 21.21 -7.31 12.86
C ASN A 49 22.41 -6.45 13.30
N GLN A 50 22.22 -5.47 14.20
CA GLN A 50 23.27 -4.59 14.70
C GLN A 50 24.11 -5.28 15.81
N LYS A 51 25.26 -5.87 15.43
CA LYS A 51 26.12 -6.71 16.30
C LYS A 51 26.63 -6.07 17.61
N ASN A 52 26.70 -4.74 17.72
CA ASN A 52 27.40 -4.03 18.81
C ASN A 52 26.53 -3.01 19.57
N LYS A 53 25.21 -3.02 19.38
CA LYS A 53 24.31 -2.04 20.01
C LYS A 53 23.44 -2.65 21.11
N THR A 54 22.95 -1.78 21.98
CA THR A 54 21.92 -2.13 22.96
C THR A 54 20.74 -2.76 22.24
N LYS A 55 20.42 -4.00 22.58
CA LYS A 55 19.32 -4.79 22.01
C LYS A 55 17.93 -4.32 22.47
N LEU A 56 17.81 -3.06 22.87
CA LEU A 56 16.56 -2.43 23.24
C LEU A 56 16.05 -1.65 22.03
N VAL A 57 14.88 -2.04 21.52
CA VAL A 57 14.21 -1.39 20.39
C VAL A 57 13.04 -0.59 20.94
N GLU A 58 12.92 0.67 20.55
CA GLU A 58 11.81 1.53 20.96
C GLU A 58 10.76 1.58 19.86
N LEU A 59 9.50 1.29 20.22
CA LEU A 59 8.32 1.39 19.36
C LEU A 59 7.28 2.28 20.04
N ASP A 60 6.16 2.58 19.37
CA ASP A 60 5.23 3.61 19.84
C ASP A 60 4.65 3.33 21.22
N ASN A 61 4.09 2.14 21.41
CA ASN A 61 3.40 1.77 22.65
C ASN A 61 4.24 0.88 23.58
N TYR A 62 5.41 0.45 23.14
CA TYR A 62 6.21 -0.57 23.83
C TYR A 62 7.70 -0.46 23.49
N SER A 63 8.53 -1.09 24.30
CA SER A 63 9.95 -1.33 24.00
C SER A 63 10.22 -2.83 23.95
N ILE A 64 11.17 -3.25 23.12
CA ILE A 64 11.52 -4.66 22.94
C ILE A 64 12.95 -4.86 23.39
N ASN A 65 13.14 -5.76 24.34
CA ASN A 65 14.45 -6.26 24.72
C ASN A 65 14.74 -7.57 23.96
N LEU A 66 15.55 -7.49 22.90
CA LEU A 66 15.91 -8.63 22.05
C LEU A 66 16.90 -9.61 22.72
N ASN A 67 17.50 -9.27 23.87
CA ASN A 67 18.29 -10.25 24.62
C ASN A 67 17.39 -11.23 25.34
N ASP A 68 16.31 -10.71 25.94
CA ASP A 68 15.35 -11.52 26.68
C ASP A 68 14.19 -11.99 25.79
N SER A 69 14.10 -11.47 24.57
CA SER A 69 12.99 -11.69 23.63
C SER A 69 11.64 -11.34 24.27
N ILE A 70 11.58 -10.13 24.85
CA ILE A 70 10.39 -9.63 25.57
C ILE A 70 10.04 -8.22 25.07
N GLN A 71 8.76 -8.02 24.79
CA GLN A 71 8.11 -6.72 24.65
C GLN A 71 7.64 -6.23 26.02
N ILE A 72 7.83 -4.94 26.31
CA ILE A 72 7.47 -4.28 27.56
C ILE A 72 6.57 -3.08 27.22
N SER A 73 5.36 -3.04 27.77
CA SER A 73 4.47 -1.89 27.57
C SER A 73 5.04 -0.61 28.19
N LYS A 74 4.95 0.51 27.47
CA LYS A 74 5.35 1.83 27.99
C LYS A 74 4.37 2.39 29.01
N SER A 75 3.09 2.03 28.89
CA SER A 75 2.04 2.47 29.84
C SER A 75 2.01 1.64 31.11
N ASP A 76 2.45 0.38 31.04
CA ASP A 76 2.55 -0.53 32.19
C ASP A 76 3.80 -1.43 32.07
N PRO A 77 4.92 -1.08 32.72
CA PRO A 77 6.16 -1.86 32.66
C PRO A 77 6.05 -3.30 33.18
N ASN A 78 4.99 -3.63 33.93
CA ASN A 78 4.74 -4.99 34.38
C ASN A 78 4.06 -5.84 33.30
N LYS A 79 3.42 -5.21 32.31
CA LYS A 79 2.84 -5.89 31.16
C LYS A 79 3.95 -6.22 30.17
N GLN A 80 4.41 -7.46 30.25
CA GLN A 80 5.49 -8.01 29.44
C GLN A 80 4.99 -9.20 28.62
N GLN A 81 5.43 -9.29 27.37
CA GLN A 81 5.01 -10.33 26.42
C GLN A 81 6.23 -10.93 25.72
N PRO A 82 6.35 -12.26 25.64
CA PRO A 82 7.35 -12.92 24.82
C PRO A 82 7.21 -12.53 23.35
N ILE A 83 8.33 -12.41 22.66
CA ILE A 83 8.40 -12.20 21.23
C ILE A 83 9.17 -13.33 20.56
N LYS A 84 8.93 -13.54 19.27
CA LYS A 84 9.70 -14.50 18.47
C LYS A 84 9.93 -14.01 17.05
N ARG A 85 11.03 -14.45 16.49
CA ARG A 85 11.39 -14.28 15.08
C ARG A 85 11.12 -15.58 14.34
N VAL A 86 10.36 -15.53 13.25
CA VAL A 86 10.06 -16.67 12.38
C VAL A 86 10.62 -16.36 11.00
N LEU A 87 11.28 -17.34 10.38
CA LEU A 87 11.72 -17.24 9.00
C LEU A 87 10.67 -17.91 8.12
N THR A 88 9.87 -17.13 7.39
CA THR A 88 8.83 -17.68 6.53
C THR A 88 9.33 -17.84 5.10
N SER A 89 8.92 -18.94 4.46
CA SER A 89 9.15 -19.16 3.05
C SER A 89 8.22 -18.26 2.24
N ARG A 90 8.69 -17.68 1.13
CA ARG A 90 7.90 -16.73 0.34
C ARG A 90 6.61 -17.33 -0.25
N ASN A 91 6.51 -18.65 -0.30
CA ASN A 91 5.40 -19.38 -0.92
C ASN A 91 4.30 -19.79 0.07
N GLU A 92 4.54 -19.70 1.38
CA GLU A 92 3.53 -19.95 2.40
C GLU A 92 2.71 -18.67 2.56
N SER A 93 1.78 -18.48 1.62
CA SER A 93 0.58 -17.64 1.71
C SER A 93 0.65 -16.59 2.80
N GLN A 94 1.38 -15.50 2.53
CA GLN A 94 1.18 -14.25 3.25
C GLN A 94 -0.32 -13.95 3.20
N GLY A 95 -0.92 -13.84 4.39
CA GLY A 95 -2.33 -13.52 4.56
C GLY A 95 -2.71 -12.36 3.64
N LEU A 96 -3.69 -12.62 2.77
CA LEU A 96 -4.52 -11.54 2.29
C LEU A 96 -5.03 -10.83 3.55
N ARG A 97 -4.83 -9.52 3.62
CA ARG A 97 -5.34 -8.70 4.72
C ARG A 97 -6.87 -8.79 4.72
N GLU A 98 -7.43 -9.70 5.51
CA GLU A 98 -8.87 -9.98 5.55
C GLU A 98 -9.66 -8.72 5.94
N GLU A 99 -9.05 -7.83 6.72
CA GLU A 99 -9.58 -6.52 7.09
C GLU A 99 -9.77 -5.54 5.91
N ARG A 100 -9.37 -5.92 4.69
CA ARG A 100 -9.56 -5.12 3.46
C ARG A 100 -10.87 -5.40 2.73
N PHE A 101 -11.71 -6.31 3.21
CA PHE A 101 -12.91 -6.72 2.48
C PHE A 101 -14.19 -6.35 3.23
N PHE A 102 -14.64 -5.09 3.10
CA PHE A 102 -16.00 -4.68 3.52
C PHE A 102 -16.91 -4.56 2.29
N LEU A 103 -18.18 -4.96 2.41
CA LEU A 103 -19.17 -4.82 1.34
C LEU A 103 -19.65 -3.37 1.24
N THR A 104 -19.29 -2.67 0.16
CA THR A 104 -19.67 -1.26 -0.06
C THR A 104 -21.13 -1.11 -0.54
N PRO A 105 -21.88 -0.08 -0.08
CA PRO A 105 -23.09 0.38 -0.76
C PRO A 105 -22.78 1.17 -2.04
N GLU A 106 -23.66 1.11 -3.05
CA GLU A 106 -23.47 1.72 -4.37
C GLU A 106 -23.38 3.25 -4.32
N LEU A 107 -22.39 3.82 -5.01
CA LEU A 107 -22.23 5.26 -5.20
C LEU A 107 -22.88 5.68 -6.53
N SER A 108 -23.69 6.74 -6.50
CA SER A 108 -24.64 7.05 -7.57
C SER A 108 -24.08 7.92 -8.73
N LYS A 109 -22.82 8.39 -8.69
CA LYS A 109 -22.24 9.25 -9.77
C LYS A 109 -20.73 9.04 -9.98
N THR A 110 -20.30 8.99 -11.24
CA THR A 110 -18.89 8.83 -11.67
C THR A 110 -18.26 10.16 -12.09
N PHE A 111 -16.96 10.30 -11.84
CA PHE A 111 -16.14 11.46 -12.25
C PHE A 111 -15.87 11.44 -13.76
N THR A 112 -16.29 12.46 -14.50
CA THR A 112 -16.17 12.53 -15.97
C THR A 112 -14.86 13.20 -16.46
N HIS A 113 -13.99 12.38 -17.06
CA HIS A 113 -13.28 12.49 -18.35
C HIS A 113 -12.54 13.73 -18.94
N ASP A 114 -12.30 14.85 -18.24
CA ASP A 114 -11.70 16.04 -18.91
C ASP A 114 -10.32 16.56 -18.43
N TYR A 115 -9.44 15.71 -17.88
CA TYR A 115 -8.07 16.14 -17.50
C TYR A 115 -7.00 15.69 -18.51
N GLY A 116 -6.74 16.56 -19.50
CA GLY A 116 -5.55 16.51 -20.35
C GLY A 116 -4.26 16.93 -19.60
N LYS A 117 -3.17 17.16 -20.34
CA LYS A 117 -1.77 17.53 -19.90
C LYS A 117 -1.61 18.61 -18.82
N GLU A 118 -2.70 19.17 -18.33
CA GLU A 118 -2.81 20.19 -17.29
C GLU A 118 -2.91 19.62 -15.87
N ALA A 119 -3.03 18.30 -15.70
CA ALA A 119 -3.14 17.65 -14.37
C ALA A 119 -1.94 17.89 -13.43
N TYR A 120 -0.84 18.46 -13.93
CA TYR A 120 0.39 18.76 -13.15
C TYR A 120 0.78 20.24 -13.18
N ILE A 121 -0.15 21.16 -13.51
CA ILE A 121 0.13 22.62 -13.51
C ILE A 121 0.61 23.07 -12.13
N PHE A 122 0.02 22.52 -11.06
CA PHE A 122 0.39 22.85 -9.69
C PHE A 122 1.84 22.44 -9.37
N LEU A 123 2.23 21.19 -9.63
CA LEU A 123 3.57 20.66 -9.39
C LEU A 123 4.66 21.50 -10.10
N SER A 124 4.41 21.81 -11.37
CA SER A 124 5.32 22.62 -12.19
C SER A 124 5.43 24.06 -11.70
N GLN A 125 4.33 24.62 -11.20
CA GLN A 125 4.28 25.97 -10.64
C GLN A 125 4.90 26.02 -9.24
N TRP A 126 4.67 25.03 -8.39
CA TRP A 126 5.22 24.94 -7.03
C TRP A 126 6.73 24.71 -7.02
N LYS A 127 7.26 23.80 -7.85
CA LYS A 127 8.73 23.65 -8.03
C LYS A 127 9.37 24.95 -8.48
N LYS A 128 8.70 25.67 -9.39
CA LYS A 128 9.15 26.97 -9.90
C LYS A 128 9.05 28.07 -8.84
N ASP A 129 8.05 28.02 -7.96
CA ASP A 129 7.81 29.02 -6.92
C ASP A 129 8.69 28.81 -5.68
N LYS A 130 9.13 27.57 -5.43
CA LYS A 130 9.92 27.21 -4.24
C LYS A 130 11.40 27.01 -4.51
N GLU A 131 11.80 26.80 -5.77
CA GLU A 131 13.20 26.57 -6.19
C GLU A 131 13.88 25.46 -5.37
N LEU A 132 13.13 24.43 -4.95
CA LEU A 132 13.64 23.34 -4.13
C LEU A 132 14.29 22.25 -4.98
N SER A 133 15.38 21.70 -4.47
CA SER A 133 16.00 20.47 -4.95
C SER A 133 15.18 19.23 -4.58
N ASP A 134 15.40 18.12 -5.28
CA ASP A 134 14.71 16.86 -4.99
C ASP A 134 15.00 16.33 -3.57
N ALA A 135 16.21 16.58 -3.06
CA ALA A 135 16.60 16.29 -1.67
C ALA A 135 15.74 17.07 -0.66
N GLU A 136 15.55 18.37 -0.89
CA GLU A 136 14.70 19.21 -0.03
C GLU A 136 13.22 18.80 -0.10
N ILE A 137 12.78 18.27 -1.24
CA ILE A 137 11.43 17.72 -1.41
C ILE A 137 11.28 16.41 -0.63
N ALA A 138 12.27 15.51 -0.69
CA ALA A 138 12.25 14.26 0.07
C ALA A 138 12.37 14.50 1.59
N GLU A 139 13.19 15.46 2.00
CA GLU A 139 13.29 15.89 3.40
C GLU A 139 12.00 16.51 3.90
N GLN A 140 11.35 17.34 3.08
CA GLN A 140 9.99 17.80 3.35
C GLN A 140 9.11 16.56 3.53
N ALA A 141 8.99 15.67 2.53
CA ALA A 141 8.17 14.43 2.56
C ALA A 141 8.29 13.62 3.85
N ALA A 142 9.52 13.42 4.27
CA ALA A 142 9.84 12.74 5.52
C ALA A 142 9.28 13.49 6.74
N ASN A 143 9.40 14.82 6.78
CA ASN A 143 8.94 15.65 7.88
C ASN A 143 7.40 15.71 8.02
N GLY A 144 6.63 15.76 6.94
CA GLY A 144 5.17 15.72 7.02
C GLY A 144 4.67 14.36 7.47
N ILE A 145 5.28 13.26 7.00
CA ILE A 145 4.98 11.90 7.51
C ILE A 145 5.25 11.81 9.01
N ILE A 146 6.41 12.29 9.48
CA ILE A 146 6.74 12.31 10.92
C ILE A 146 5.75 13.19 11.69
N THR A 147 5.38 14.34 11.13
CA THR A 147 4.46 15.29 11.78
C THR A 147 3.08 14.68 11.94
N GLU A 148 2.54 14.03 10.91
CA GLU A 148 1.24 13.38 10.97
C GLU A 148 1.27 12.13 11.85
N GLY A 149 2.31 11.32 11.75
CA GLY A 149 2.52 10.17 12.62
C GLY A 149 2.54 10.55 14.10
N LYS A 150 3.17 11.67 14.46
CA LYS A 150 3.12 12.20 15.84
C LYS A 150 1.71 12.53 16.30
N LYS A 151 0.86 13.14 15.46
CA LYS A 151 -0.54 13.45 15.80
C LYS A 151 -1.34 12.17 16.05
N LEU A 152 -1.04 11.11 15.30
CA LEU A 152 -1.67 9.80 15.39
C LEU A 152 -1.08 8.90 16.49
N GLY A 153 -0.07 9.36 17.23
CA GLY A 153 0.63 8.52 18.22
C GLY A 153 1.51 7.41 17.62
N ARG A 154 1.85 7.53 16.32
CA ARG A 154 2.67 6.60 15.53
C ARG A 154 4.04 7.21 15.20
N HIS A 155 4.75 7.65 16.22
CA HIS A 155 6.01 8.37 16.07
C HIS A 155 7.13 7.52 15.47
N TYR A 156 7.36 6.32 15.99
CA TYR A 156 8.47 5.46 15.54
C TYR A 156 8.15 4.83 14.17
N GLU A 157 6.89 4.44 13.94
CA GLU A 157 6.45 3.94 12.64
C GLU A 157 6.64 5.01 11.55
N SER A 158 6.21 6.25 11.79
CA SER A 158 6.40 7.36 10.85
C SER A 158 7.87 7.74 10.65
N GLN A 159 8.72 7.67 11.68
CA GLN A 159 10.16 7.84 11.53
C GLN A 159 10.79 6.74 10.67
N GLY A 160 10.37 5.48 10.85
CA GLY A 160 10.83 4.37 10.01
C GLY A 160 10.48 4.57 8.54
N LEU A 161 9.25 5.02 8.26
CA LEU A 161 8.79 5.36 6.91
C LEU A 161 9.56 6.55 6.32
N ALA A 162 9.70 7.63 7.08
CA ALA A 162 10.45 8.81 6.67
C ALA A 162 11.92 8.51 6.37
N GLY A 163 12.55 7.65 7.18
CA GLY A 163 13.91 7.18 6.94
C GLY A 163 14.05 6.41 5.62
N GLN A 164 13.04 5.62 5.23
CA GLN A 164 13.03 4.94 3.93
C GLN A 164 12.99 5.94 2.76
N ILE A 165 12.26 7.05 2.89
CA ILE A 165 12.20 8.09 1.85
C ILE A 165 13.55 8.79 1.70
N ILE A 166 14.18 9.18 2.81
CA ILE A 166 15.47 9.89 2.82
C ILE A 166 16.59 8.99 2.27
N ALA A 167 16.63 7.71 2.67
CA ALA A 167 17.68 6.79 2.27
C ALA A 167 17.77 6.58 0.75
N ILE A 168 16.71 6.88 0.00
CA ILE A 168 16.69 6.71 -1.45
C ILE A 168 17.31 7.91 -2.17
N ASP A 169 17.23 9.12 -1.59
CA ASP A 169 17.90 10.31 -2.12
C ASP A 169 19.43 10.16 -2.06
N GLU A 170 19.96 9.68 -0.92
CA GLU A 170 21.39 9.42 -0.76
C GLU A 170 21.93 8.40 -1.77
N TYR A 171 21.11 7.42 -2.16
CA TYR A 171 21.46 6.41 -3.15
C TYR A 171 21.49 6.97 -4.58
N SER A 172 20.70 8.01 -4.86
CA SER A 172 20.61 8.65 -6.17
C SER A 172 21.72 9.69 -6.40
N ALA A 173 22.23 10.30 -5.32
CA ALA A 173 23.32 11.28 -5.35
C ALA A 173 24.74 10.66 -5.40
N GLY A 174 24.88 9.35 -5.12
CA GLY A 174 26.16 8.65 -5.03
C GLY A 174 26.71 8.11 -6.35
N ASP A 175 27.75 8.77 -6.87
CA ASP A 175 28.51 8.35 -8.05
C ASP A 175 29.17 6.94 -7.88
N SER A 176 29.33 6.28 -9.02
CA SER A 176 29.84 4.93 -9.23
C SER A 176 31.22 4.65 -8.59
N HIS A 177 31.25 4.00 -7.42
CA HIS A 177 32.27 3.01 -6.96
C HIS A 177 32.48 3.02 -5.43
N SER A 178 31.64 2.27 -4.69
CA SER A 178 32.04 1.37 -3.59
C SER A 178 30.80 1.03 -2.75
N SER A 179 30.50 -0.25 -2.58
CA SER A 179 29.36 -0.75 -1.77
C SER A 179 29.88 -1.46 -0.52
N PRO A 180 29.14 -1.38 0.60
CA PRO A 180 28.72 -2.62 1.23
C PRO A 180 27.20 -2.68 1.44
N ALA A 181 26.61 -3.75 0.91
CA ALA A 181 25.47 -4.53 1.39
C ALA A 181 24.34 -3.83 2.18
N VAL A 182 23.33 -3.37 1.44
CA VAL A 182 21.92 -3.51 1.83
C VAL A 182 21.22 -4.14 0.63
N SER A 183 20.83 -5.41 0.76
CA SER A 183 20.13 -6.15 -0.29
C SER A 183 18.73 -6.49 0.16
N SER A 184 17.76 -6.18 -0.71
CA SER A 184 16.39 -6.71 -0.76
C SER A 184 15.31 -5.98 0.04
N LEU A 185 14.71 -4.95 -0.56
CA LEU A 185 13.29 -4.59 -0.37
C LEU A 185 12.70 -4.10 -1.69
N SER A 186 12.19 -5.00 -2.54
CA SER A 186 11.43 -4.64 -3.75
C SER A 186 9.98 -5.08 -3.63
N GLU A 187 9.11 -4.24 -3.09
CA GLU A 187 7.66 -4.44 -3.12
C GLU A 187 6.91 -3.13 -3.34
N PHE A 188 5.79 -3.25 -4.05
CA PHE A 188 4.84 -2.18 -4.34
C PHE A 188 4.37 -1.50 -3.05
N LEU A 189 4.44 -0.17 -2.99
CA LEU A 189 3.85 0.60 -1.92
C LEU A 189 2.40 0.94 -2.29
N VAL A 190 1.44 0.18 -1.73
CA VAL A 190 0.03 0.57 -1.69
C VAL A 190 -0.22 1.14 -0.28
N ILE A 191 -0.40 2.45 -0.18
CA ILE A 191 -0.67 3.13 1.10
C ILE A 191 -2.17 2.97 1.44
N SER A 192 -2.50 2.14 2.43
CA SER A 192 -3.81 2.13 3.09
C SER A 192 -3.58 1.99 4.61
N SER A 193 -4.01 2.98 5.41
CA SER A 193 -3.75 3.04 6.84
C SER A 193 -4.95 2.59 7.69
N SER A 194 -4.82 1.54 8.51
CA SER A 194 -5.31 1.46 9.90
C SER A 194 -5.10 0.05 10.50
N SER A 195 -4.89 0.06 11.81
CA SER A 195 -4.95 -1.07 12.75
C SER A 195 -6.33 -1.08 13.42
N ASP A 196 -6.97 -2.25 13.52
CA ASP A 196 -7.57 -2.84 14.72
C ASP A 196 -8.54 -3.99 14.35
N GLU A 197 -8.54 -5.04 15.18
CA GLU A 197 -9.16 -6.36 15.00
C GLU A 197 -10.70 -6.36 15.03
N TYR A 198 -11.37 -7.09 14.13
CA TYR A 198 -12.57 -7.92 14.40
C TYR A 198 -12.84 -8.94 13.28
N CYS A 199 -13.20 -10.17 13.66
CA CYS A 199 -13.37 -11.36 12.80
C CYS A 199 -14.63 -11.37 11.91
N CYS A 200 -14.56 -11.99 10.72
CA CYS A 200 -15.69 -12.58 9.99
C CYS A 200 -15.27 -13.81 9.17
N ASP A 201 -16.19 -14.78 9.04
CA ASP A 201 -16.04 -16.17 8.57
C ASP A 201 -15.72 -16.39 7.07
N ASP A 202 -15.09 -17.55 6.83
CA ASP A 202 -14.64 -18.13 5.57
C ASP A 202 -15.72 -18.30 4.47
N SER A 203 -15.48 -17.69 3.30
CA SER A 203 -15.79 -18.35 2.02
C SER A 203 -14.92 -17.83 0.87
N GLU A 204 -14.23 -18.76 0.22
CA GLU A 204 -13.37 -18.68 -0.98
C GLU A 204 -13.21 -17.30 -1.65
N ILE A 205 -12.25 -16.51 -1.15
CA ILE A 205 -11.76 -15.30 -1.83
C ILE A 205 -10.86 -15.70 -3.01
N SER A 206 -11.24 -15.28 -4.22
CA SER A 206 -10.47 -15.48 -5.44
C SER A 206 -9.12 -14.75 -5.34
N SER A 207 -8.02 -15.51 -5.30
CA SER A 207 -6.68 -14.95 -5.15
C SER A 207 -6.25 -14.19 -6.42
N CYS A 208 -6.16 -12.86 -6.33
CA CYS A 208 -5.47 -12.03 -7.31
C CYS A 208 -3.94 -12.15 -7.10
N GLY A 209 -3.40 -13.34 -7.37
CA GLY A 209 -1.98 -13.62 -7.26
C GLY A 209 -1.21 -13.19 -8.50
N MET A 210 -0.09 -12.51 -8.34
CA MET A 210 0.90 -12.30 -9.41
C MET A 210 1.37 -13.68 -9.90
N LYS A 211 0.98 -14.07 -11.12
CA LYS A 211 1.45 -15.34 -11.72
C LYS A 211 2.92 -15.18 -12.09
N ASN A 212 3.77 -15.95 -11.43
CA ASN A 212 5.21 -15.92 -11.63
C ASN A 212 5.62 -16.96 -12.68
N ASP A 213 5.06 -16.86 -13.89
CA ASP A 213 5.65 -17.53 -15.04
C ASP A 213 6.93 -16.76 -15.40
N LYS A 214 8.04 -17.49 -15.54
CA LYS A 214 9.43 -16.99 -15.43
C LYS A 214 9.79 -15.79 -16.30
N ASN A 215 8.95 -15.40 -17.27
CA ASN A 215 9.19 -14.31 -18.20
C ASN A 215 8.04 -13.28 -18.31
N GLU A 216 6.91 -13.44 -17.62
CA GLU A 216 5.72 -12.59 -17.83
C GLU A 216 5.07 -12.19 -16.50
N GLN A 217 5.77 -11.34 -15.75
CA GLN A 217 5.17 -10.69 -14.59
C GLN A 217 4.11 -9.70 -15.08
N HIS A 218 2.86 -10.01 -14.76
CA HIS A 218 1.68 -9.20 -15.05
C HIS A 218 0.69 -9.33 -13.90
N PHE A 219 -0.24 -8.38 -13.80
CA PHE A 219 -1.42 -8.51 -12.96
C PHE A 219 -2.61 -8.74 -13.88
N SER A 220 -3.23 -9.92 -13.76
CA SER A 220 -4.45 -10.23 -14.51
C SER A 220 -5.58 -9.24 -14.16
N PRO A 221 -6.64 -9.14 -14.99
CA PRO A 221 -7.75 -8.24 -14.73
C PRO A 221 -8.34 -8.45 -13.34
N HIS A 222 -8.45 -7.36 -12.59
CA HIS A 222 -8.99 -7.35 -11.23
C HIS A 222 -9.63 -5.99 -10.91
N LYS A 223 -10.30 -5.96 -9.75
CA LYS A 223 -10.76 -4.75 -9.09
C LYS A 223 -10.08 -4.69 -7.74
N ASP A 224 -9.79 -3.49 -7.27
CA ASP A 224 -9.21 -3.33 -5.95
C ASP A 224 -10.28 -3.53 -4.88
N ALA A 225 -9.88 -4.11 -3.76
CA ALA A 225 -10.72 -4.13 -2.58
C ALA A 225 -10.70 -2.74 -1.92
N GLN A 226 -11.87 -2.28 -1.51
CA GLN A 226 -11.97 -1.06 -0.72
C GLN A 226 -11.44 -1.31 0.69
N TYR A 227 -10.43 -0.54 1.09
CA TYR A 227 -10.00 -0.52 2.48
C TYR A 227 -11.06 0.19 3.34
N ALA A 228 -11.70 -0.51 4.28
CA ALA A 228 -12.74 0.06 5.13
C ALA A 228 -12.65 -0.50 6.56
N PRO A 229 -11.85 0.14 7.45
CA PRO A 229 -11.70 -0.33 8.82
C PRO A 229 -13.01 -0.24 9.63
N ASN A 230 -13.95 0.62 9.21
CA ASN A 230 -15.30 0.70 9.77
C ASN A 230 -16.25 1.36 8.75
N GLY A 231 -17.54 1.45 9.09
CA GLY A 231 -18.56 2.01 8.18
C GLY A 231 -18.34 3.48 7.81
N ASP A 232 -17.68 4.25 8.67
CA ASP A 232 -17.47 5.70 8.51
C ASP A 232 -16.12 6.04 7.87
N GLN A 233 -15.18 5.08 7.86
CA GLN A 233 -13.84 5.24 7.30
C GLN A 233 -13.62 4.22 6.19
N ARG A 234 -13.53 4.72 4.95
CA ARG A 234 -13.26 3.88 3.78
C ARG A 234 -12.44 4.62 2.73
N SER A 235 -11.54 3.90 2.08
CA SER A 235 -10.84 4.40 0.89
C SER A 235 -11.85 4.54 -0.25
N PHE A 236 -11.77 5.61 -1.02
CA PHE A 236 -12.69 5.82 -2.13
C PHE A 236 -12.05 5.47 -3.47
N LEU A 237 -10.75 5.72 -3.58
CA LEU A 237 -9.96 5.54 -4.78
C LEU A 237 -8.71 4.72 -4.50
N SER A 238 -8.24 4.06 -5.54
CA SER A 238 -6.90 3.54 -5.67
C SER A 238 -6.01 4.60 -6.29
N LEU A 239 -4.78 4.73 -5.77
CA LEU A 239 -3.72 5.56 -6.33
C LEU A 239 -2.57 4.66 -6.78
N LEU A 240 -2.29 4.64 -8.08
CA LEU A 240 -1.18 3.92 -8.67
C LEU A 240 -0.07 4.92 -9.04
N ILE A 241 1.13 4.74 -8.49
CA ILE A 241 2.30 5.58 -8.78
C ILE A 241 3.33 4.75 -9.54
N TYR A 242 3.76 5.22 -10.71
CA TYR A 242 4.79 4.56 -11.49
C TYR A 242 6.17 4.96 -11.01
N LEU A 243 6.91 4.00 -10.48
CA LEU A 243 8.26 4.22 -9.94
C LEU A 243 9.35 4.03 -10.99
N THR A 244 9.07 3.34 -12.10
CA THR A 244 10.00 3.15 -13.21
C THR A 244 9.26 3.15 -14.56
N ASP A 245 9.98 3.49 -15.63
CA ASP A 245 9.50 3.52 -17.03
C ASP A 245 10.56 3.02 -18.03
N ASP A 246 11.52 2.24 -17.54
CA ASP A 246 12.67 1.70 -18.27
C ASP A 246 12.38 0.38 -19.01
N PHE A 247 11.13 -0.09 -18.96
CA PHE A 247 10.71 -1.35 -19.56
C PHE A 247 9.89 -1.15 -20.84
N GLU A 248 9.92 -2.17 -21.71
CA GLU A 248 8.98 -2.26 -22.82
C GLU A 248 7.73 -3.01 -22.33
N ASN A 249 6.56 -2.55 -22.76
CA ASN A 249 5.25 -2.99 -22.29
C ASN A 249 4.98 -2.58 -20.82
N GLY A 250 4.27 -3.40 -20.04
CA GLY A 250 3.93 -3.12 -18.64
C GLY A 250 2.90 -2.01 -18.44
N GLU A 251 2.12 -1.68 -19.46
CA GLU A 251 1.07 -0.68 -19.37
C GLU A 251 -0.04 -1.07 -18.41
N THR A 252 -0.65 -0.06 -17.80
CA THR A 252 -1.89 -0.27 -17.05
C THR A 252 -3.06 -0.10 -18.01
N CYS A 253 -3.91 -1.12 -18.10
CA CYS A 253 -5.13 -1.07 -18.90
C CYS A 253 -6.33 -0.88 -17.97
N LEU A 254 -7.11 0.16 -18.21
CA LEU A 254 -8.36 0.45 -17.49
C LEU A 254 -9.54 0.09 -18.38
N TYR A 255 -10.50 -0.67 -17.88
CA TYR A 255 -11.64 -1.19 -18.65
C TYR A 255 -12.96 -0.54 -18.22
N PHE A 256 -13.68 -0.01 -19.20
CA PHE A 256 -14.99 0.64 -19.04
C PHE A 256 -16.05 -0.16 -19.81
N PRO A 257 -17.13 -0.63 -19.17
CA PRO A 257 -18.18 -1.36 -19.88
C PRO A 257 -18.80 -0.54 -21.02
N LYS A 258 -18.87 -1.09 -22.23
CA LYS A 258 -19.47 -0.41 -23.41
C LYS A 258 -20.98 -0.24 -23.30
N VAL A 259 -21.63 -1.16 -22.60
CA VAL A 259 -23.08 -1.19 -22.46
C VAL A 259 -23.38 -1.28 -20.98
N ALA A 260 -24.19 -0.35 -20.48
CA ALA A 260 -24.78 -0.49 -19.17
C ALA A 260 -25.69 -1.72 -19.20
N LEU A 261 -25.35 -2.78 -18.47
CA LEU A 261 -26.19 -3.96 -18.33
C LEU A 261 -27.42 -3.57 -17.52
N SER A 262 -28.46 -3.10 -18.19
CA SER A 262 -29.65 -2.57 -17.52
C SER A 262 -30.47 -3.64 -16.79
N ASN A 263 -30.11 -4.93 -16.88
CA ASN A 263 -30.90 -6.05 -16.35
C ASN A 263 -30.07 -7.26 -15.87
N THR A 264 -28.74 -7.21 -15.93
CA THR A 264 -27.92 -8.33 -15.49
C THR A 264 -27.46 -8.04 -14.07
N ASP A 265 -27.92 -8.84 -13.12
CA ASP A 265 -27.43 -8.77 -11.76
C ASP A 265 -25.97 -9.24 -11.76
N ILE A 266 -25.05 -8.29 -11.90
CA ILE A 266 -23.60 -8.53 -11.85
C ILE A 266 -23.10 -8.70 -10.42
N LYS A 267 -23.97 -8.50 -9.43
CA LYS A 267 -23.60 -8.57 -8.02
C LYS A 267 -23.32 -10.03 -7.64
N GLY A 268 -22.18 -10.25 -6.98
CA GLY A 268 -21.76 -11.58 -6.55
C GLY A 268 -21.11 -12.44 -7.62
N LEU A 269 -20.92 -11.92 -8.84
CA LEU A 269 -20.09 -12.59 -9.84
C LEU A 269 -18.60 -12.42 -9.52
N THR A 270 -17.82 -13.46 -9.79
CA THR A 270 -16.36 -13.33 -9.84
C THR A 270 -15.95 -12.43 -11.02
N ILE A 271 -14.75 -11.83 -10.97
CA ILE A 271 -14.23 -10.99 -12.07
C ILE A 271 -14.29 -11.71 -13.43
N LYS A 272 -13.99 -13.01 -13.46
CA LYS A 272 -14.05 -13.82 -14.68
C LYS A 272 -15.48 -13.98 -15.20
N GLU A 273 -16.44 -14.21 -14.31
CA GLU A 273 -17.86 -14.32 -14.67
C GLU A 273 -18.43 -12.98 -15.13
N GLU A 274 -18.06 -11.89 -14.45
CA GLU A 274 -18.40 -10.52 -14.87
C GLU A 274 -17.87 -10.23 -16.27
N ILE A 275 -16.58 -10.46 -16.52
CA ILE A 275 -15.98 -10.28 -17.86
C ILE A 275 -16.75 -11.09 -18.91
N ASN A 276 -17.10 -12.34 -18.61
CA ASN A 276 -17.87 -13.18 -19.53
C ASN A 276 -19.31 -12.68 -19.73
N ALA A 277 -19.96 -12.15 -18.70
CA ALA A 277 -21.30 -11.59 -18.77
C ALA A 277 -21.37 -10.37 -19.69
N TYR A 278 -20.30 -9.57 -19.72
CA TYR A 278 -20.12 -8.49 -20.69
C TYR A 278 -19.69 -8.97 -22.09
N GLY A 279 -19.48 -10.28 -22.29
CA GLY A 279 -19.08 -10.88 -23.58
C GLY A 279 -17.57 -11.02 -23.80
N GLY A 280 -16.76 -10.72 -22.79
CA GLY A 280 -15.29 -10.70 -22.84
C GLY A 280 -14.71 -9.28 -22.80
N LEU A 281 -13.41 -9.15 -22.54
CA LEU A 281 -12.73 -7.84 -22.46
C LEU A 281 -12.80 -7.07 -23.80
N GLU A 282 -12.53 -7.74 -24.93
CA GLU A 282 -12.45 -7.09 -26.24
C GLU A 282 -13.80 -6.54 -26.73
N THR A 283 -14.87 -7.29 -26.50
CA THR A 283 -16.21 -6.99 -27.02
C THR A 283 -17.05 -6.20 -26.02
N GLY A 284 -16.93 -6.50 -24.73
CA GLY A 284 -17.74 -5.95 -23.64
C GLY A 284 -17.23 -4.63 -23.06
N TYR A 285 -15.94 -4.34 -23.22
CA TYR A 285 -15.29 -3.18 -22.62
C TYR A 285 -14.63 -2.30 -23.68
N GLU A 286 -14.64 -1.00 -23.43
CA GLU A 286 -13.68 -0.02 -23.94
C GLU A 286 -12.49 0.01 -22.98
N SER A 287 -11.29 0.23 -23.50
CA SER A 287 -10.11 0.29 -22.66
C SER A 287 -9.26 1.52 -22.94
N ILE A 288 -8.64 2.02 -21.87
CA ILE A 288 -7.61 3.05 -21.93
C ILE A 288 -6.31 2.42 -21.44
N THR A 289 -5.30 2.44 -22.28
CA THR A 289 -3.97 1.91 -21.97
C THR A 289 -3.05 3.06 -21.61
N ILE A 290 -2.49 3.02 -20.40
CA ILE A 290 -1.62 4.06 -19.86
C ILE A 290 -0.21 3.52 -19.80
N LYS A 291 0.68 4.18 -20.53
CA LYS A 291 2.11 3.84 -20.53
C LYS A 291 2.75 4.35 -19.23
N PRO A 292 3.48 3.50 -18.48
CA PRO A 292 4.14 3.94 -17.26
C PRO A 292 5.14 5.03 -17.57
N LYS A 293 5.16 6.04 -16.71
CA LYS A 293 6.11 7.12 -16.77
C LYS A 293 6.55 7.42 -15.35
N THR A 294 7.85 7.40 -15.09
CA THR A 294 8.39 7.57 -13.74
C THR A 294 7.86 8.87 -13.12
N GLY A 295 7.32 8.77 -11.90
CA GLY A 295 6.72 9.86 -11.14
C GLY A 295 5.27 10.20 -11.54
N ALA A 296 4.71 9.62 -12.60
CA ALA A 296 3.30 9.79 -12.93
C ALA A 296 2.42 8.95 -11.99
N ALA A 297 1.22 9.45 -11.71
CA ALA A 297 0.23 8.76 -10.91
C ALA A 297 -1.13 8.70 -11.61
N ILE A 298 -1.91 7.66 -11.30
CA ILE A 298 -3.30 7.50 -11.75
C ILE A 298 -4.15 7.27 -10.51
N ALA A 299 -5.24 8.03 -10.39
CA ALA A 299 -6.27 7.79 -9.39
C ALA A 299 -7.53 7.24 -10.07
N PHE A 300 -8.10 6.18 -9.52
CA PHE A 300 -9.32 5.55 -10.06
C PHE A 300 -10.13 4.87 -8.96
N THR A 301 -11.43 4.64 -9.19
CA THR A 301 -12.31 3.98 -8.21
C THR A 301 -11.95 2.52 -8.03
N HIS A 302 -12.05 1.97 -6.82
CA HIS A 302 -11.75 0.56 -6.55
C HIS A 302 -12.51 -0.44 -7.44
N ASN A 303 -13.74 -0.09 -7.82
CA ASN A 303 -14.59 -0.89 -8.69
C ASN A 303 -14.22 -0.84 -10.18
N LEU A 304 -13.22 -0.05 -10.58
CA LEU A 304 -12.76 0.00 -11.97
C LEU A 304 -11.96 -1.26 -12.28
N LEU A 305 -12.42 -2.04 -13.27
CA LEU A 305 -11.69 -3.20 -13.74
C LEU A 305 -10.40 -2.73 -14.41
N HIS A 306 -9.27 -3.28 -13.98
CA HIS A 306 -7.97 -2.90 -14.49
C HIS A 306 -6.98 -4.06 -14.48
N GLU A 307 -5.93 -3.95 -15.28
CA GLU A 307 -4.85 -4.93 -15.34
C GLU A 307 -3.50 -4.24 -15.54
N ALA A 308 -2.40 -4.92 -15.19
CA ALA A 308 -1.06 -4.52 -15.57
C ALA A 308 -0.55 -5.52 -16.61
N LEU A 309 -0.31 -5.05 -17.84
CA LEU A 309 0.12 -5.88 -18.95
C LEU A 309 1.49 -6.51 -18.67
N PRO A 310 1.81 -7.66 -19.29
CA PRO A 310 3.13 -8.26 -19.19
C PRO A 310 4.22 -7.26 -19.59
N ARG A 311 5.27 -7.17 -18.78
CA ARG A 311 6.45 -6.37 -19.10
C ARG A 311 7.56 -7.23 -19.69
N GLU A 312 8.25 -6.70 -20.70
CA GLU A 312 9.51 -7.25 -21.18
C GLU A 312 10.67 -6.44 -20.58
N ARG A 313 11.49 -7.11 -19.77
CA ARG A 313 12.65 -6.46 -19.17
C ARG A 313 13.74 -6.32 -20.23
N ARG A 314 14.24 -5.10 -20.44
CA ARG A 314 15.43 -4.87 -21.27
C ARG A 314 16.63 -5.56 -20.61
N LEU A 315 17.12 -6.63 -21.23
CA LEU A 315 18.18 -7.52 -20.70
C LEU A 315 19.53 -6.84 -20.43
N ASN A 316 19.73 -5.60 -20.87
CA ASN A 316 21.01 -4.90 -20.79
C ASN A 316 21.12 -3.87 -19.66
N ASP A 317 20.03 -3.63 -18.92
CA ASP A 317 20.04 -2.62 -17.87
C ASP A 317 20.37 -3.26 -16.52
N LYS A 318 21.41 -2.71 -15.86
CA LYS A 318 21.76 -3.07 -14.49
C LYS A 318 20.51 -2.92 -13.62
N PRO A 319 20.27 -3.81 -12.64
CA PRO A 319 19.19 -3.59 -11.69
C PRO A 319 19.41 -2.24 -11.01
N LEU A 320 18.60 -1.25 -11.36
CA LEU A 320 18.55 -0.01 -10.62
C LEU A 320 18.05 -0.34 -9.22
N GLY A 321 18.80 0.11 -8.21
CA GLY A 321 18.24 0.39 -6.90
C GLY A 321 17.10 1.40 -7.06
N PHE A 322 16.09 1.27 -6.23
CA PHE A 322 14.83 2.02 -6.25
C PHE A 322 15.04 3.50 -6.59
N ALA A 323 14.30 3.99 -7.58
CA ALA A 323 14.19 5.41 -7.85
C ALA A 323 13.07 5.97 -6.96
N VAL A 324 13.39 7.01 -6.18
CA VAL A 324 12.40 7.91 -5.59
C VAL A 324 12.25 9.12 -6.51
N MET A 325 11.00 9.50 -6.76
CA MET A 325 10.60 10.89 -7.00
C MET A 325 9.52 11.19 -5.97
N SER A 326 9.78 12.01 -4.95
CA SER A 326 9.85 13.48 -4.93
C SER A 326 8.48 14.12 -5.23
N GLU A 327 7.63 14.28 -4.21
CA GLU A 327 6.75 15.44 -3.93
C GLU A 327 5.83 15.14 -2.74
N GLU A 328 5.99 15.89 -1.65
CA GLU A 328 5.26 15.71 -0.39
C GLU A 328 3.84 16.28 -0.40
N HIS A 329 3.60 17.39 -1.10
CA HIS A 329 2.34 18.11 -0.95
C HIS A 329 1.22 17.61 -1.87
N ASP A 330 1.53 16.79 -2.87
CA ASP A 330 0.51 16.15 -3.71
C ASP A 330 -0.25 15.06 -2.98
N TYR A 331 0.39 14.31 -2.07
CA TYR A 331 -0.36 13.36 -1.25
C TYR A 331 -1.33 14.09 -0.33
N LEU A 332 -0.88 15.10 0.44
CA LEU A 332 -1.73 15.79 1.42
C LEU A 332 -2.80 16.68 0.76
N ALA A 333 -2.54 17.31 -0.39
CA ALA A 333 -3.54 18.11 -1.10
C ALA A 333 -4.58 17.23 -1.81
N CYS A 334 -4.17 16.11 -2.39
CA CYS A 334 -5.09 15.12 -2.96
C CYS A 334 -5.91 14.46 -1.83
N LEU A 335 -5.27 14.10 -0.71
CA LEU A 335 -5.95 13.63 0.51
C LEU A 335 -6.93 14.67 1.06
N ASN A 336 -6.56 15.96 1.11
CA ASN A 336 -7.43 17.05 1.55
C ASN A 336 -8.62 17.25 0.61
N TYR A 337 -8.39 17.24 -0.72
CA TYR A 337 -9.47 17.27 -1.70
C TYR A 337 -10.42 16.07 -1.55
N PHE A 338 -9.88 14.87 -1.28
CA PHE A 338 -10.70 13.69 -1.00
C PHE A 338 -11.45 13.79 0.33
N CYS A 339 -10.85 14.35 1.38
CA CYS A 339 -11.53 14.62 2.64
C CYS A 339 -12.64 15.65 2.45
N GLU A 340 -12.43 16.70 1.66
CA GLU A 340 -13.44 17.70 1.32
C GLU A 340 -14.57 17.08 0.49
N ALA A 341 -14.26 16.26 -0.52
CA ALA A 341 -15.26 15.56 -1.32
C ALA A 341 -16.08 14.55 -0.49
N GLN A 342 -15.43 13.80 0.43
CA GLN A 342 -16.11 12.92 1.38
C GLN A 342 -17.02 13.70 2.34
N GLN A 343 -16.55 14.83 2.88
CA GLN A 343 -17.38 15.71 3.72
C GLN A 343 -18.56 16.28 2.94
N TRP A 344 -18.37 16.60 1.67
CA TRP A 344 -19.45 17.09 0.80
C TRP A 344 -20.52 16.02 0.57
N GLU A 345 -20.13 14.77 0.30
CA GLU A 345 -21.08 13.65 0.20
C GLU A 345 -21.83 13.39 1.51
N LEU A 346 -21.15 13.42 2.66
CA LEU A 346 -21.78 13.23 3.97
C LEU A 346 -22.81 14.32 4.28
N ASN A 347 -22.48 15.58 3.97
CA ASN A 347 -23.40 16.70 4.22
C ASN A 347 -24.59 16.73 3.24
N TYR A 348 -24.45 16.12 2.06
CA TYR A 348 -25.52 16.11 1.05
C TYR A 348 -26.65 15.12 1.40
N VAL A 349 -26.40 14.12 2.26
CA VAL A 349 -27.41 13.15 2.69
C VAL A 349 -28.39 13.76 3.70
N ASP A 350 -27.98 14.80 4.44
CA ASP A 350 -28.81 15.42 5.49
C ASP A 350 -29.85 16.43 4.96
N ASP A 351 -29.69 16.92 3.73
CA ASP A 351 -30.56 17.95 3.16
C ASP A 351 -31.86 17.40 2.53
N ASP A 352 -31.89 16.12 2.15
CA ASP A 352 -33.06 15.50 1.50
C ASP A 352 -34.14 14.99 2.48
N GLU A 353 -33.86 14.92 3.80
CA GLU A 353 -34.86 14.48 4.81
C GLU A 353 -35.71 15.61 5.42
N ASN A 354 -35.50 16.89 5.03
CA ASN A 354 -36.23 18.03 5.61
C ASN A 354 -37.23 18.71 4.67
N ASP A 355 -37.48 18.19 3.46
CA ASP A 355 -38.55 18.69 2.57
C ASP A 355 -39.86 17.89 2.73
N ASP A 356 -40.26 17.65 3.98
CA ASP A 356 -41.63 17.25 4.30
C ASP A 356 -42.53 18.47 4.14
N GLY A 357 -43.00 18.63 2.91
CA GLY A 357 -43.83 19.73 2.45
C GLY A 357 -44.91 20.17 3.43
N ALA A 358 -44.72 21.37 3.98
CA ALA A 358 -45.80 22.21 4.44
C ALA A 358 -46.53 22.77 3.19
N ASN A 359 -47.42 21.97 2.60
CA ASN A 359 -48.44 22.47 1.69
C ASN A 359 -49.76 22.64 2.45
N ASP A 360 -50.05 23.91 2.76
CA ASP A 360 -51.37 24.47 3.07
C ASP A 360 -52.25 24.56 1.81
#